data_AF-A0A914MNK2-F1
#
_entry.id   AF-A0A914MNK2-F1
#
_cell.length_a   1.000
_cell.length_b   1.000
_cell.length_c   1.000
_cell.angle_alpha   90.00
_cell.angle_beta   90.00
_cell.angle_gamma   90.00
#
_symmetry.space_group_name_H-M   'P 1'
#
loop_
_entity.id
_entity.type
_entity.pdbx_description
1 polymer ?
#
loop_
_entity_poly.entity_id
_entity_poly.type
_entity_poly.pdbx_seq_one_letter_code
_entity_poly.pdbx_strand_id
1 'polypeptide(L)'
;MGGKVSTNVDSFRNPLTTPQTDRPCTFDPLYGFPKGRKVKEMKMTWEEMEKYQLPLGLRDYCAHLAVPFMDCQRKHRPFATHYCAGLRHDWAHCQYKEEIDRRKEYEREKRLLQRRARKEKLAREQAQA
;
A
#
# COMPACT_ATOMS: atom_id res chain seq x y z
N MET A 1 -15.98 3.22 -2.37
CA MET A 1 -16.72 2.46 -1.32
C MET A 1 -16.77 0.95 -1.57
N GLY A 2 -16.76 0.45 -2.82
CA GLY A 2 -16.95 -0.99 -3.10
C GLY A 2 -15.90 -1.95 -2.50
N GLY A 3 -14.62 -1.60 -2.52
CA GLY A 3 -13.55 -2.48 -2.02
C GLY A 3 -13.72 -2.86 -0.54
N LYS A 4 -13.95 -1.87 0.34
CA LYS A 4 -14.11 -2.10 1.79
C LYS A 4 -15.35 -2.95 2.12
N VAL A 5 -16.44 -2.79 1.37
CA VAL A 5 -17.65 -3.61 1.54
C VAL A 5 -17.37 -5.05 1.14
N SER A 6 -16.71 -5.28 0.00
CA SER A 6 -16.36 -6.64 -0.45
C SER A 6 -15.41 -7.35 0.52
N THR A 7 -14.40 -6.65 1.05
CA THR A 7 -13.45 -7.24 2.00
C THR A 7 -14.11 -7.56 3.33
N ASN A 8 -15.03 -6.72 3.81
CA ASN A 8 -15.76 -6.97 5.06
C ASN A 8 -16.68 -8.19 4.93
N VAL A 9 -17.41 -8.30 3.82
CA VAL A 9 -18.26 -9.47 3.55
C VAL A 9 -17.41 -10.75 3.41
N ASP A 10 -16.29 -10.68 2.70
CA ASP A 10 -15.33 -11.78 2.57
C ASP A 10 -14.76 -12.20 3.94
N SER A 11 -14.40 -11.23 4.79
CA SER A 11 -13.87 -11.50 6.13
C SER A 11 -14.90 -12.14 7.06
N PHE A 12 -16.17 -11.76 6.93
CA PHE A 12 -17.25 -12.37 7.68
C PHE A 12 -17.50 -13.81 7.21
N ARG A 13 -17.52 -14.04 5.89
CA ARG A 13 -17.78 -15.37 5.32
C ARG A 13 -16.62 -16.34 5.49
N ASN A 14 -15.39 -15.86 5.35
CA ASN A 14 -14.18 -16.67 5.29
C ASN A 14 -13.04 -16.07 6.16
N PRO A 15 -13.21 -16.00 7.49
CA PRO A 15 -12.29 -15.27 8.37
C PRO A 15 -10.86 -15.86 8.40
N LEU A 16 -10.70 -17.15 8.12
CA LEU A 16 -9.39 -17.82 8.16
C LEU A 16 -8.55 -17.62 6.89
N THR A 17 -9.17 -17.28 5.76
CA THR A 17 -8.48 -17.21 4.45
C THR A 17 -8.37 -15.79 3.91
N THR A 18 -8.99 -14.83 4.59
CA THR A 18 -9.02 -13.43 4.19
C THR A 18 -8.12 -12.61 5.11
N PRO A 19 -7.22 -11.78 4.56
CA PRO A 19 -6.34 -10.96 5.38
C PRO A 19 -7.13 -9.81 6.02
N GLN A 20 -6.81 -9.51 7.27
CA GLN A 20 -7.42 -8.43 8.03
C GLN A 20 -6.68 -7.12 7.76
N THR A 21 -7.42 -6.02 7.58
CA THR A 21 -6.81 -4.69 7.33
C THR A 21 -6.25 -4.02 8.57
N ASP A 22 -6.71 -4.44 9.75
CA ASP A 22 -6.39 -3.78 11.02
C ASP A 22 -5.05 -4.25 11.59
N ARG A 23 -4.50 -5.34 11.04
CA ARG A 23 -3.27 -5.98 11.50
C ARG A 23 -2.23 -5.94 10.38
N PRO A 24 -0.93 -5.87 10.73
CA PRO A 24 0.12 -6.01 9.73
C PRO A 24 0.11 -7.44 9.16
N CYS A 25 0.77 -7.61 8.01
CA CYS A 25 0.87 -8.91 7.36
C CYS A 25 1.47 -9.97 8.29
N THR A 26 0.85 -11.15 8.29
CA THR A 26 1.21 -12.27 9.17
C THR A 26 2.45 -13.05 8.75
N PHE A 27 2.80 -13.03 7.46
CA PHE A 27 3.93 -13.78 6.90
C PHE A 27 5.17 -12.91 6.77
N ASP A 28 6.36 -13.53 6.94
CA ASP A 28 7.65 -12.90 6.69
C ASP A 28 7.71 -12.25 5.28
N PRO A 29 8.11 -10.97 5.17
CA PRO A 29 8.31 -10.28 3.89
C PRO A 29 9.24 -11.02 2.92
N LEU A 30 10.21 -11.78 3.41
CA LEU A 30 11.17 -12.52 2.56
C LEU A 30 10.64 -13.89 2.10
N TYR A 31 9.54 -14.37 2.68
CA TYR A 31 8.95 -15.67 2.33
C TYR A 31 8.50 -15.71 0.86
N GLY A 32 9.11 -16.62 0.08
CA GLY A 32 8.83 -16.79 -1.35
C GLY A 32 9.69 -15.94 -2.30
N PHE A 33 10.66 -15.18 -1.78
CA PHE A 33 11.61 -14.40 -2.58
C PHE A 33 13.03 -14.96 -2.48
N PRO A 34 13.45 -15.91 -3.34
CA PRO A 34 14.76 -16.57 -3.21
C PRO A 34 15.95 -15.63 -3.42
N LYS A 35 15.77 -14.53 -4.16
CA LYS A 35 16.80 -13.51 -4.41
C LYS A 35 16.70 -12.29 -3.48
N GLY A 36 15.84 -12.36 -2.46
CA GLY A 36 15.52 -11.22 -1.59
C GLY A 36 14.60 -10.18 -2.25
N ARG A 37 14.12 -9.23 -1.44
CA ARG A 37 13.25 -8.13 -1.87
C ARG A 37 14.04 -6.82 -1.90
N LYS A 38 13.84 -6.02 -2.95
CA LYS A 38 14.39 -4.67 -3.03
C LYS A 38 13.64 -3.74 -2.07
N VAL A 39 14.38 -3.03 -1.22
CA VAL A 39 13.83 -2.01 -0.32
C VAL A 39 13.44 -0.79 -1.13
N LYS A 40 12.33 -0.13 -0.75
CA LYS A 40 11.93 1.14 -1.37
C LYS A 40 12.81 2.27 -0.84
N GLU A 41 13.38 3.03 -1.76
CA GLU A 41 14.20 4.20 -1.41
C GLU A 41 13.31 5.42 -1.14
N MET A 42 13.52 6.04 0.01
CA MET A 42 12.91 7.33 0.32
C MET A 42 13.76 8.44 -0.29
N LYS A 43 13.18 9.24 -1.19
CA LYS A 43 13.92 10.30 -1.90
C LYS A 43 14.07 11.61 -1.13
N MET A 44 13.24 11.83 -0.10
CA MET A 44 13.27 13.04 0.74
C MET A 44 13.66 12.67 2.16
N THR A 45 14.43 13.52 2.81
CA THR A 45 14.79 13.36 4.22
C THR A 45 13.65 13.82 5.15
N TRP A 46 13.66 13.35 6.40
CA TRP A 46 12.68 13.76 7.41
C TRP A 46 12.76 15.25 7.74
N GLU A 47 13.97 15.79 7.87
CA GLU A 47 14.20 17.21 8.16
C GLU A 47 13.63 18.11 7.05
N GLU A 48 13.73 17.71 5.78
CA GLU A 48 13.14 18.45 4.67
C GLU A 48 11.60 18.43 4.76
N MET A 49 11.00 17.28 5.06
CA MET A 49 9.54 17.17 5.19
C MET A 49 8.99 18.05 6.34
N GLU A 50 9.76 18.21 7.42
CA GLU A 50 9.43 19.11 8.52
C GLU A 50 9.58 20.58 8.15
N LYS A 51 10.66 20.96 7.43
CA LYS A 51 10.86 22.32 6.91
C LYS A 51 9.69 22.78 6.03
N TYR A 52 9.13 21.88 5.21
CA TYR A 52 7.96 22.15 4.38
C TYR A 52 6.62 22.03 5.11
N GLN A 53 6.62 21.67 6.40
CA GLN A 53 5.43 21.48 7.23
C GLN A 53 4.39 20.57 6.57
N LEU A 54 4.85 19.46 5.96
CA LEU A 54 3.93 18.51 5.33
C LEU A 54 3.01 17.87 6.38
N PRO A 55 1.69 17.74 6.11
CA PRO A 55 0.79 17.01 6.98
C PRO A 55 1.18 15.53 7.00
N LEU A 56 0.94 14.85 8.12
CA LEU A 56 1.38 13.46 8.33
C LEU A 56 0.93 12.51 7.20
N GLY A 57 -0.27 12.70 6.66
CA GLY A 57 -0.79 11.86 5.57
C GLY A 57 -0.15 12.10 4.19
N LEU A 58 0.73 13.09 4.04
CA LEU A 58 1.49 13.33 2.80
C LEU A 58 2.98 12.97 2.96
N ARG A 59 3.40 12.49 4.15
CA ARG A 59 4.79 12.09 4.46
C ARG A 59 5.07 10.64 4.02
N ASP A 60 4.71 10.33 2.78
CA ASP A 60 4.93 9.01 2.16
C ASP A 60 6.14 9.02 1.23
N TYR A 61 6.48 7.88 0.61
CA TYR A 61 7.52 7.78 -0.43
C TYR A 61 7.37 8.79 -1.58
N CYS A 62 6.13 9.25 -1.84
CA CYS A 62 5.81 10.24 -2.86
C CYS A 62 5.96 11.72 -2.41
N ALA A 63 6.46 11.99 -1.20
CA ALA A 63 6.59 13.35 -0.65
C ALA A 63 7.44 14.30 -1.53
N HIS A 64 8.44 13.76 -2.24
CA HIS A 64 9.29 14.51 -3.18
C HIS A 64 8.50 15.22 -4.29
N LEU A 65 7.34 14.68 -4.69
CA LEU A 65 6.45 15.30 -5.69
C LEU A 65 5.36 16.17 -5.06
N ALA A 66 5.02 15.91 -3.79
CA ALA A 66 4.02 16.68 -3.07
C ALA A 66 4.49 18.11 -2.79
N VAL A 67 5.77 18.28 -2.41
CA VAL A 67 6.37 19.59 -2.14
C VAL A 67 6.29 20.55 -3.34
N PRO A 68 6.81 20.22 -4.54
CA PRO A 68 6.74 21.13 -5.68
C PRO A 68 5.30 21.40 -6.13
N PHE A 69 4.40 20.44 -5.96
CA PHE A 69 2.98 20.64 -6.24
C PHE A 69 2.36 21.68 -5.29
N MET A 70 2.62 21.58 -3.98
CA MET A 70 2.13 22.56 -2.99
C MET A 70 2.75 23.95 -3.21
N ASP A 71 4.02 24.02 -3.59
CA ASP A 71 4.70 25.28 -3.92
C ASP A 71 4.08 25.95 -5.15
N CYS A 72 3.81 25.16 -6.20
CA CYS A 72 3.12 25.66 -7.38
C CYS A 72 1.71 26.17 -7.04
N GLN A 73 0.97 25.44 -6.20
CA GLN A 73 -0.35 25.88 -5.75
C GLN A 73 -0.32 27.21 -5.02
N ARG A 74 0.67 27.43 -4.15
CA ARG A 74 0.84 28.70 -3.41
C ARG A 74 1.14 29.87 -4.34
N LYS A 75 1.99 29.66 -5.35
CA LYS A 75 2.43 30.70 -6.30
C LYS A 75 1.35 31.12 -7.29
N HIS A 76 0.52 30.19 -7.77
CA HIS A 76 -0.42 30.44 -8.87
C HIS A 76 -1.90 30.57 -8.42
N ARG A 77 -2.19 30.85 -7.15
CA ARG A 77 -3.57 31.14 -6.72
C ARG A 77 -4.13 32.38 -7.44
N PRO A 78 -5.39 32.38 -7.91
CA PRO A 78 -6.41 31.32 -7.80
C PRO A 78 -6.40 30.27 -8.93
N PHE A 79 -5.64 30.48 -10.01
CA PHE A 79 -5.66 29.64 -11.22
C PHE A 79 -4.75 28.40 -11.18
N ALA A 80 -4.27 28.02 -9.99
CA ALA A 80 -3.32 26.92 -9.78
C ALA A 80 -3.75 25.59 -10.40
N THR A 81 -5.05 25.33 -10.53
CA THR A 81 -5.58 24.08 -11.12
C THR A 81 -5.07 23.85 -12.55
N HIS A 82 -4.94 24.91 -13.36
CA HIS A 82 -4.50 24.80 -14.75
C HIS A 82 -2.98 24.78 -14.85
N TYR A 83 -2.30 25.72 -14.17
CA TYR A 83 -0.84 25.86 -14.23
C TYR A 83 -0.10 24.68 -13.58
N CYS A 84 -0.65 24.09 -12.52
CA CYS A 84 -0.01 23.01 -11.77
C CYS A 84 -0.52 21.60 -12.16
N ALA A 85 -1.25 21.47 -13.28
CA ALA A 85 -1.89 20.22 -13.68
C ALA A 85 -0.87 19.07 -13.90
N GLY A 86 0.29 19.36 -14.50
CA GLY A 86 1.36 18.38 -14.70
C GLY A 86 1.90 17.84 -13.37
N LEU A 87 2.28 18.73 -12.46
CA LEU A 87 2.78 18.36 -11.12
C LEU A 87 1.75 17.55 -10.32
N ARG A 88 0.46 17.90 -10.46
CA ARG A 88 -0.63 17.13 -9.86
C ARG A 88 -0.70 15.71 -10.41
N HIS A 89 -0.56 15.56 -11.73
CA HIS A 89 -0.60 14.25 -12.38
C HIS A 89 0.59 13.40 -11.95
N ASP A 90 1.80 13.96 -11.88
CA ASP A 90 2.99 13.21 -11.47
C ASP A 90 2.89 12.71 -10.03
N TRP A 91 2.44 13.58 -9.12
CA TRP A 91 2.19 13.20 -7.73
C TRP A 91 1.09 12.13 -7.62
N ALA A 92 -0.04 12.30 -8.34
CA ALA A 92 -1.13 11.33 -8.34
C ALA A 92 -0.70 9.96 -8.91
N HIS A 93 0.12 9.96 -9.96
CA HIS A 93 0.66 8.75 -10.56
C HIS A 93 1.61 8.01 -9.60
N CYS A 94 2.41 8.74 -8.81
CA CYS A 94 3.21 8.14 -7.75
C CYS A 94 2.33 7.49 -6.68
N GLN A 95 1.31 8.20 -6.19
CA GLN A 95 0.37 7.68 -5.20
C GLN A 95 -0.39 6.44 -5.71
N TYR A 96 -0.74 6.43 -7.00
CA TYR A 96 -1.36 5.27 -7.64
C TYR A 96 -0.43 4.04 -7.64
N LYS A 97 0.87 4.21 -7.89
CA LYS A 97 1.85 3.11 -7.81
C LYS A 97 1.99 2.57 -6.39
N GLU A 98 2.02 3.44 -5.38
CA GLU A 98 2.05 3.03 -3.97
C GLU A 98 0.78 2.26 -3.56
N GLU A 99 -0.39 2.68 -4.05
CA GLU A 99 -1.64 1.95 -3.88
C GLU A 99 -1.63 0.57 -4.55
N ILE A 100 -1.07 0.46 -5.77
CA ILE A 100 -0.89 -0.84 -6.44
C ILE A 100 -0.04 -1.78 -5.58
N ASP A 101 1.07 -1.29 -5.02
CA ASP A 101 1.94 -2.13 -4.21
C ASP A 101 1.26 -2.60 -2.92
N ARG A 102 0.45 -1.75 -2.28
CA ARG A 102 -0.39 -2.15 -1.14
C ARG A 102 -1.41 -3.23 -1.51
N ARG A 103 -2.02 -3.15 -2.69
CA ARG A 103 -2.92 -4.21 -3.18
C ARG A 103 -2.19 -5.52 -3.45
N LYS A 104 -0.96 -5.47 -3.98
CA LYS A 104 -0.14 -6.67 -4.17
C LYS A 104 0.19 -7.36 -2.85
N GLU A 105 0.45 -6.61 -1.78
CA GLU A 105 0.66 -7.20 -0.44
C GLU A 105 -0.59 -7.88 0.08
N TYR A 106 -1.74 -7.22 -0.04
CA TYR A 106 -3.03 -7.79 0.36
C TYR A 106 -3.31 -9.10 -0.39
N GLU A 107 -3.12 -9.13 -1.71
CA GLU A 107 -3.29 -10.36 -2.50
C GLU A 107 -2.27 -11.44 -2.14
N ARG A 108 -1.02 -11.06 -1.88
CA ARG A 108 0.03 -11.99 -1.44
C ARG A 108 -0.39 -12.68 -0.15
N GLU A 109 -0.83 -11.92 0.85
CA GLU A 109 -1.27 -12.48 2.12
C GLU A 109 -2.49 -13.40 1.95
N LYS A 110 -3.50 -12.97 1.19
CA LYS A 110 -4.68 -13.79 0.88
C LYS A 110 -4.30 -15.15 0.27
N ARG A 111 -3.40 -15.15 -0.72
CA ARG A 111 -2.93 -16.39 -1.38
C ARG A 111 -2.13 -17.29 -0.43
N LEU A 112 -1.33 -16.70 0.47
CA LEU A 112 -0.58 -17.44 1.47
C LEU A 112 -1.48 -18.08 2.53
N LEU A 113 -2.51 -17.36 3.01
CA LEU A 113 -3.52 -17.92 3.91
C LEU A 113 -4.28 -19.08 3.26
N GLN A 114 -4.72 -18.92 2.01
CA GLN A 114 -5.36 -19.99 1.25
C GLN A 114 -4.43 -21.21 1.05
N ARG A 115 -3.13 -20.98 0.82
CA ARG A 115 -2.15 -22.07 0.73
C ARG A 115 -1.97 -22.78 2.08
N ARG A 116 -1.92 -22.03 3.18
CA ARG A 116 -1.84 -22.58 4.54
C ARG A 116 -3.05 -23.45 4.85
N ALA A 117 -4.26 -22.94 4.63
CA ALA A 117 -5.50 -23.69 4.84
C ALA A 117 -5.55 -25.00 4.03
N ARG A 118 -5.11 -24.97 2.76
CA ARG A 118 -5.01 -26.19 1.93
C ARG A 118 -4.03 -27.22 2.50
N LYS A 119 -2.85 -26.79 2.94
CA LYS A 119 -1.85 -27.67 3.55
C LYS A 119 -2.35 -28.27 4.87
N GLU A 120 -3.02 -27.48 5.70
CA GLU A 120 -3.61 -27.93 6.96
C GLU A 120 -4.72 -28.97 6.71
N LYS A 121 -5.56 -28.79 5.68
CA LYS A 121 -6.56 -29.78 5.28
C LYS A 121 -5.92 -31.10 4.86
N LEU A 122 -4.91 -31.06 3.99
CA LEU A 122 -4.19 -32.25 3.53
C LEU A 122 -3.49 -32.97 4.68
N ALA A 123 -2.85 -32.24 5.60
CA ALA A 123 -2.19 -32.82 6.76
C ALA A 123 -3.20 -33.50 7.72
N ARG A 124 -4.40 -32.94 7.86
CA ARG A 124 -5.49 -33.57 8.65
C ARG A 124 -5.99 -34.85 7.99
N GLU A 125 -6.17 -34.86 6.66
CA GLU A 125 -6.57 -36.05 5.90
C GLU A 125 -5.51 -37.16 6.00
N GLN A 126 -4.22 -36.80 5.90
CA GLN A 126 -3.10 -37.73 6.07
C GLN A 126 -2.97 -38.28 7.49
N ALA A 127 -3.29 -37.50 8.53
CA ALA A 127 -3.27 -37.95 9.91
C ALA A 127 -4.47 -38.84 10.28
N GLN A 128 -5.53 -38.83 9.47
CA GLN A 128 -6.72 -39.64 9.64
C GLN A 128 -6.66 -40.98 8.87
N ALA A 129 -5.69 -41.12 7.96
CA ALA A 129 -5.40 -42.34 7.22
C ALA A 129 -4.34 -43.18 7.93
#